data_AF-A0A4Y9LY72-F1
#
_entry.id   AF-A0A4Y9LY72-F1
#
_cell.length_a   1.000
_cell.length_b   1.000
_cell.length_c   1.000
_cell.angle_alpha   90.00
_cell.angle_beta   90.00
_cell.angle_gamma   90.00
#
_symmetry.space_group_name_H-M   'P 1'
#
loop_
_entity.id
_entity.type
_entity.pdbx_description
1 polymer ?
#
loop_
_entity_poly.entity_id
_entity_poly.type
_entity_poly.pdbx_seq_one_letter_code
_entity_poly.pdbx_strand_id
1 'polypeptide(L)'
;MRPTVVSLEWDYCYPSVLADRSPGVLGTDLLDPAELGLSAQLTARLEAWRDRQESLSGAWVRDAPPVTEAERNLGEQQQRELLTLAHDVQHELGADVEVLLDGRPLKGRHRAWWPTVSGGRGP
;
A
#
# COMPACT_ATOMS: atom_id res chain seq x y z
N MET A 1 11.14 17.69 7.04
CA MET A 1 10.23 18.42 6.12
C MET A 1 8.96 17.60 6.02
N ARG A 2 7.80 18.19 5.70
CA ARG A 2 6.58 17.39 5.51
C ARG A 2 6.62 16.73 4.13
N PRO A 3 6.39 15.42 4.01
CA PRO A 3 6.41 14.74 2.71
C PRO A 3 5.27 15.26 1.82
N THR A 4 5.57 15.35 0.53
CA THR A 4 4.60 15.68 -0.54
C THR A 4 4.12 14.43 -1.27
N VAL A 5 4.91 13.35 -1.22
CA VAL A 5 4.57 12.04 -1.78
C VAL A 5 4.89 10.96 -0.76
N VAL A 6 3.89 10.19 -0.37
CA VAL A 6 4.02 9.04 0.55
C VAL A 6 3.65 7.78 -0.21
N SER A 7 4.45 6.74 -0.10
CA SER A 7 4.21 5.47 -0.77
C SER A 7 4.01 4.36 0.26
N LEU A 8 2.99 3.53 0.03
CA LEU A 8 2.81 2.28 0.76
C LEU A 8 3.66 1.21 0.08
N GLU A 9 4.77 0.86 0.71
CA GLU A 9 5.77 -0.07 0.21
C GLU A 9 6.21 -1.00 1.32
N TRP A 10 6.49 -2.24 0.97
CA TRP A 10 7.00 -3.21 1.92
C TRP A 10 8.12 -4.02 1.28
N ASP A 11 9.18 -4.22 2.06
CA ASP A 11 10.23 -5.19 1.80
C ASP A 11 10.57 -5.89 3.13
N TYR A 12 11.24 -7.04 3.04
CA TYR A 12 11.63 -7.84 4.19
C TYR A 12 12.43 -6.99 5.19
N CYS A 13 12.07 -7.07 6.49
CA CYS A 13 12.67 -6.28 7.57
C CYS A 13 12.49 -4.76 7.51
N TYR A 14 11.62 -4.20 6.66
CA TYR A 14 11.30 -2.78 6.74
C TYR A 14 10.56 -2.46 8.04
N PRO A 15 11.04 -1.52 8.88
CA PRO A 15 10.37 -1.12 10.11
C PRO A 15 9.07 -0.35 9.87
N SER A 16 8.82 0.14 8.66
CA SER A 16 7.58 0.83 8.29
C SER A 16 7.16 0.44 6.89
N VAL A 17 5.85 0.54 6.64
CA VAL A 17 5.24 0.36 5.32
C VAL A 17 5.09 1.68 4.57
N LEU A 18 5.48 2.80 5.18
CA LEU A 18 5.41 4.13 4.60
C LEU A 18 6.80 4.58 4.20
N ALA A 19 6.95 5.06 2.96
CA ALA A 19 8.18 5.65 2.47
C ALA A 19 7.93 7.06 1.92
N ASP A 20 8.86 7.98 2.19
CA ASP A 20 8.90 9.29 1.53
C ASP A 20 9.43 9.11 0.10
N ARG A 21 8.63 9.54 -0.86
CA ARG A 21 8.98 9.57 -2.29
C ARG A 21 8.94 10.99 -2.85
N SER A 22 9.02 11.99 -1.97
CA SER A 22 9.02 13.41 -2.35
C SER A 22 10.20 13.74 -3.26
N PRO A 23 10.06 14.73 -4.17
CA PRO A 23 11.16 15.17 -5.01
C PRO A 23 12.40 15.55 -4.18
N GLY A 24 13.55 14.96 -4.52
CA GLY A 24 14.82 15.19 -3.83
C GLY A 24 15.18 14.14 -2.76
N VAL A 25 14.27 13.24 -2.39
CA VAL A 25 14.59 12.07 -1.58
C VAL A 25 15.32 11.03 -2.43
N LEU A 26 16.50 10.61 -1.97
CA LEU A 26 17.31 9.58 -2.64
C LEU A 26 17.20 8.26 -1.86
N GLY A 27 16.85 7.17 -2.56
CA GLY A 27 16.73 5.84 -1.95
C GLY A 27 15.36 5.60 -1.29
N THR A 28 15.35 4.81 -0.23
CA THR A 28 14.15 4.52 0.58
C THR A 28 14.27 5.26 1.89
N ASP A 29 13.43 6.27 2.10
CA ASP A 29 13.33 6.99 3.36
C ASP A 29 12.04 6.55 4.07
N LEU A 30 12.16 5.70 5.08
CA LEU A 30 11.01 5.11 5.75
C LEU A 30 10.45 6.06 6.80
N LEU A 31 9.13 6.23 6.79
CA LEU A 31 8.42 7.18 7.61
C LEU A 31 7.75 6.50 8.80
N ASP A 32 7.83 7.11 9.98
CA ASP A 32 7.01 6.72 11.13
C ASP A 32 5.57 7.26 10.96
N PRO A 33 4.54 6.38 10.95
CA PRO A 33 3.14 6.79 10.91
C PRO A 33 2.76 7.85 11.96
N ALA A 34 3.30 7.75 13.18
CA ALA A 34 3.01 8.67 14.26
C ALA A 34 3.63 10.06 14.02
N GLU A 35 4.83 10.11 13.44
CA GLU A 35 5.50 11.38 13.08
C GLU A 35 4.79 12.09 11.92
N LEU A 36 4.10 11.34 11.05
CA LEU A 36 3.23 11.89 10.01
C LEU A 36 1.91 12.44 10.53
N GLY A 37 1.61 12.25 11.82
CA GLY A 37 0.35 12.66 12.44
C GLY A 37 -0.82 11.73 12.11
N LEU A 38 -0.57 10.48 11.70
CA LEU A 38 -1.61 9.48 11.54
C LEU A 38 -2.21 9.09 12.89
N SER A 39 -3.47 8.71 12.87
CA SER A 39 -4.19 8.26 14.06
C SER A 39 -3.57 6.99 14.62
N ALA A 40 -3.56 6.85 15.95
CA ALA A 40 -3.04 5.65 16.61
C ALA A 40 -3.70 4.35 16.12
N GLN A 41 -4.98 4.43 15.73
CA GLN A 41 -5.71 3.31 15.16
C GLN A 41 -5.18 2.92 13.78
N LEU A 42 -4.91 3.89 12.90
CA LEU A 42 -4.33 3.62 11.59
C LEU A 42 -2.89 3.12 11.70
N THR A 43 -2.08 3.71 12.57
CA THR A 43 -0.73 3.24 12.88
C THR A 43 -0.73 1.77 13.29
N ALA A 44 -1.56 1.39 14.25
CA ALA A 44 -1.66 -0.01 14.70
C ALA A 44 -2.09 -0.97 13.57
N ARG A 45 -2.95 -0.53 12.65
CA ARG A 45 -3.38 -1.34 11.50
C ARG A 45 -2.26 -1.52 10.47
N LEU A 46 -1.47 -0.47 10.21
CA LEU A 46 -0.30 -0.53 9.33
C LEU A 46 0.75 -1.49 9.89
N GLU A 47 1.04 -1.40 11.18
CA GLU A 47 1.96 -2.31 11.88
C GLU A 47 1.47 -3.75 11.85
N ALA A 48 0.19 -3.98 12.17
CA ALA A 48 -0.39 -5.33 12.13
C ALA A 48 -0.37 -5.94 10.72
N TRP A 49 -0.60 -5.14 9.69
CA TRP A 49 -0.48 -5.59 8.30
C TRP A 49 0.97 -5.98 7.96
N ARG A 50 1.95 -5.15 8.37
CA ARG A 50 3.39 -5.40 8.18
C ARG A 50 3.80 -6.71 8.85
N ASP A 51 3.41 -6.92 10.10
CA ASP A 51 3.80 -8.11 10.86
C ASP A 51 3.22 -9.40 10.26
N ARG A 52 2.00 -9.34 9.73
CA ARG A 52 1.41 -10.44 8.95
C ARG A 52 2.19 -10.69 7.65
N GLN A 53 2.58 -9.63 6.95
CA GLN A 53 3.35 -9.72 5.71
C GLN A 53 4.75 -10.31 5.93
N GLU A 54 5.43 -9.92 7.00
CA GLU A 54 6.71 -10.48 7.44
C GLU A 54 6.57 -11.99 7.75
N SER A 55 5.49 -12.39 8.42
CA SER A 55 5.22 -13.80 8.73
C SER A 55 4.99 -14.63 7.47
N LEU A 56 4.25 -14.10 6.48
CA LEU A 56 3.99 -14.75 5.20
C LEU A 56 5.27 -14.88 4.35
N SER A 57 6.05 -13.81 4.26
CA SER A 57 7.29 -13.78 3.47
C SER A 57 8.43 -14.59 4.12
N GLY A 58 8.53 -14.58 5.45
CA GLY A 58 9.49 -15.37 6.21
C GLY A 58 9.28 -16.88 6.05
N ALA A 59 8.04 -17.33 5.78
CA ALA A 59 7.75 -18.71 5.40
C ALA A 59 8.29 -19.06 4.00
N TRP A 60 8.28 -18.10 3.06
CA TRP A 60 8.75 -18.31 1.69
C TRP A 60 10.28 -18.41 1.60
N VAL A 61 11.01 -17.66 2.44
CA VAL A 61 12.48 -17.66 2.47
C VAL A 61 13.05 -18.95 3.06
N ARG A 62 12.34 -19.64 3.96
CA ARG A 62 12.89 -20.77 4.72
C ARG A 62 12.83 -22.12 4.01
N ASP A 63 11.89 -22.34 3.08
CA ASP A 63 11.71 -23.68 2.47
C ASP A 63 11.36 -23.70 0.97
N ALA A 64 11.09 -22.54 0.34
CA ALA A 64 10.68 -22.42 -1.07
C ALA A 64 9.74 -23.53 -1.63
N PRO A 65 8.70 -24.00 -0.91
CA PRO A 65 7.71 -24.90 -1.49
C PRO A 65 6.85 -24.15 -2.53
N PRO A 66 6.18 -24.85 -3.46
CA PRO A 66 5.22 -24.22 -4.35
C PRO A 66 4.09 -23.56 -3.55
N VAL A 67 3.78 -22.30 -3.87
CA VAL A 67 2.74 -21.50 -3.19
C VAL A 67 1.40 -22.25 -3.22
N THR A 68 0.90 -22.61 -2.05
CA THR A 68 -0.40 -23.27 -1.87
C THR A 68 -1.53 -22.33 -2.24
N GLU A 69 -2.72 -22.88 -2.50
CA GLU A 69 -3.91 -22.05 -2.77
C GLU A 69 -4.32 -21.19 -1.57
N ALA A 70 -4.13 -21.70 -0.35
CA ALA A 70 -4.34 -20.94 0.87
C ALA A 70 -3.41 -19.72 0.95
N GLU A 71 -2.13 -19.88 0.63
CA GLU A 71 -1.16 -18.78 0.64
C GLU A 71 -1.44 -17.74 -0.45
N ARG A 72 -1.89 -18.17 -1.64
CA ARG A 72 -2.35 -17.24 -2.68
C ARG A 72 -3.53 -16.40 -2.20
N ASN A 73 -4.54 -17.05 -1.62
CA ASN A 73 -5.73 -16.36 -1.10
C ASN A 73 -5.38 -15.37 0.02
N LEU A 74 -4.43 -15.73 0.89
CA LEU A 74 -3.92 -14.84 1.94
C LEU A 74 -3.15 -13.65 1.35
N GLY A 75 -2.32 -13.87 0.33
CA GLY A 75 -1.63 -12.79 -0.38
C GLY A 75 -2.60 -11.80 -1.04
N GLU A 76 -3.64 -12.30 -1.70
CA GLU A 76 -4.70 -11.45 -2.26
C GLU A 76 -5.46 -10.66 -1.18
N GLN A 77 -5.75 -11.29 -0.04
CA GLN A 77 -6.40 -10.62 1.08
C GLN A 77 -5.51 -9.49 1.64
N GLN A 78 -4.22 -9.75 1.83
CA GLN A 78 -3.25 -8.74 2.27
C GLN A 78 -3.15 -7.58 1.26
N GLN A 79 -3.19 -7.86 -0.04
CA GLN A 79 -3.16 -6.80 -1.06
C GLN A 79 -4.42 -5.92 -1.03
N ARG A 80 -5.59 -6.53 -0.82
CA ARG A 80 -6.85 -5.78 -0.67
C ARG A 80 -6.84 -4.91 0.59
N GLU A 81 -6.33 -5.45 1.70
CA GLU A 81 -6.19 -4.69 2.94
C GLU A 81 -5.20 -3.53 2.79
N LEU A 82 -4.06 -3.75 2.11
CA LEU A 82 -3.09 -2.68 1.84
C LEU A 82 -3.70 -1.54 1.02
N LEU A 83 -4.56 -1.86 0.04
CA LEU A 83 -5.30 -0.85 -0.71
C LEU A 83 -6.26 -0.04 0.19
N THR A 84 -6.98 -0.71 1.10
CA THR A 84 -7.82 -0.02 2.09
C THR A 84 -6.98 0.90 2.98
N LEU A 85 -5.85 0.42 3.49
CA LEU A 85 -4.93 1.21 4.31
C LEU A 85 -4.38 2.42 3.54
N ALA A 86 -4.07 2.27 2.25
CA ALA A 86 -3.62 3.36 1.41
C ALA A 86 -4.66 4.48 1.31
N HIS A 87 -5.95 4.11 1.16
CA HIS A 87 -7.04 5.08 1.16
C HIS A 87 -7.23 5.77 2.52
N ASP A 88 -7.11 5.03 3.62
CA ASP A 88 -7.18 5.59 4.97
C ASP A 88 -6.02 6.59 5.22
N VAL A 89 -4.80 6.24 4.79
CA VAL A 89 -3.63 7.14 4.84
C VAL A 89 -3.86 8.39 4.00
N GLN A 90 -4.38 8.26 2.77
CA GLN A 90 -4.70 9.42 1.93
C GLN A 90 -5.76 10.33 2.56
N HIS A 91 -6.73 9.75 3.27
CA HIS A 91 -7.77 10.50 3.97
C HIS A 91 -7.18 11.32 5.12
N GLU A 92 -6.33 10.71 5.94
CA GLU A 92 -5.73 11.37 7.12
C GLU A 92 -4.64 12.38 6.76
N LEU A 93 -3.80 12.11 5.76
CA LEU A 93 -2.75 13.05 5.31
C LEU A 93 -3.31 14.28 4.58
N GLY A 94 -4.53 14.16 4.04
CA GLY A 94 -5.19 15.20 3.28
C GLY A 94 -4.81 15.21 1.79
N ALA A 95 -5.51 16.04 1.02
CA ALA A 95 -5.41 16.05 -0.45
C ALA A 95 -4.08 16.57 -1.01
N ASP A 96 -3.29 17.27 -0.18
CA ASP A 96 -2.02 17.91 -0.51
C ASP A 96 -0.85 16.93 -0.58
N VAL A 97 -1.01 15.74 0.02
CA VAL A 97 -0.01 14.67 -0.05
C VAL A 97 -0.50 13.62 -1.05
N GLU A 98 0.34 13.31 -2.03
CA GLU A 98 0.07 12.23 -2.98
C GLU A 98 0.40 10.89 -2.35
N VAL A 99 -0.57 9.97 -2.31
CA VAL A 99 -0.35 8.61 -1.82
C VAL A 99 -0.20 7.63 -2.99
N LEU A 100 0.90 6.88 -2.97
CA LEU A 100 1.22 5.83 -3.93
C LEU A 100 0.97 4.45 -3.34
N LEU A 101 0.54 3.52 -4.19
CA LEU A 101 0.49 2.09 -3.93
C LEU A 101 1.06 1.36 -5.15
N ASP A 102 2.05 0.49 -4.93
CA ASP A 102 2.81 -0.19 -5.99
C ASP A 102 3.45 0.82 -6.98
N GLY A 103 3.95 1.95 -6.46
CA GLY A 103 4.53 3.02 -7.27
C GLY A 103 3.52 3.81 -8.13
N ARG A 104 2.21 3.66 -7.90
CA ARG A 104 1.16 4.34 -8.67
C ARG A 104 0.24 5.18 -7.79
N PRO A 105 -0.19 6.37 -8.23
CA PRO A 105 -1.12 7.20 -7.45
C PRO A 105 -2.49 6.54 -7.23
N LEU A 106 -3.02 6.62 -6.01
CA LEU A 106 -4.37 6.11 -5.69
C LEU A 106 -5.47 6.81 -6.49
N LYS A 107 -5.35 8.13 -6.71
CA LYS A 107 -6.31 8.95 -7.47
C LYS A 107 -6.47 8.48 -8.92
N GLY A 108 -5.50 7.72 -9.47
CA GLY A 108 -5.55 7.13 -10.81
C GLY A 108 -6.31 5.80 -10.91
N ARG A 109 -6.55 5.08 -9.80
CA ARG A 109 -7.17 3.73 -9.83
C ARG A 109 -8.70 3.75 -9.91
N HIS A 110 -9.34 4.86 -9.56
CA HIS A 110 -10.81 4.97 -9.57
C HIS A 110 -11.45 5.09 -10.97
N ARG A 111 -10.63 5.21 -12.03
CA ARG A 111 -11.11 5.50 -13.40
C ARG A 111 -10.95 4.33 -14.39
N ALA A 112 -10.39 3.20 -13.97
CA ALA A 112 -10.00 2.12 -14.89
C ALA A 112 -10.77 0.79 -14.73
N TRP A 113 -11.89 0.76 -14.00
CA TRP A 113 -12.64 -0.48 -13.75
C TRP A 113 -14.12 -0.42 -14.16
N TRP A 114 -14.38 0.22 -15.30
CA TRP A 114 -15.61 -0.02 -16.05
C TRP A 114 -15.16 -0.36 -17.48
N PRO A 115 -15.43 -1.55 -18.02
CA PRO A 115 -15.48 -1.68 -19.46
C PRO A 115 -16.64 -0.80 -19.89
N THR A 116 -16.34 0.33 -20.53
CA THR A 116 -17.35 1.12 -21.23
C THR A 116 -17.95 0.20 -22.28
N VAL A 117 -19.08 -0.43 -21.96
CA VAL A 117 -19.94 -1.04 -22.98
C VAL A 117 -20.52 0.13 -23.74
N SER A 118 -19.78 0.58 -24.75
CA SER A 118 -20.28 1.52 -25.74
C SER A 118 -21.34 0.79 -26.56
N GLY A 119 -22.58 0.83 -26.06
CA GLY A 119 -23.76 0.57 -26.87
C GLY A 119 -23.86 1.64 -27.96
N GLY A 120 -23.49 1.26 -29.18
CA GLY A 120 -23.82 2.00 -30.39
C GLY A 120 -24.92 1.26 -31.15
N ARG A 121 -26.16 1.72 -31.01
CA ARG A 121 -27.30 1.32 -31.84
C ARG A 121 -27.53 2.39 -32.89
N GLY A 122 -27.65 1.96 -34.15
CA GLY A 122 -28.32 2.68 -35.25
C GLY A 122 -27.41 3.55 -36.10
N PRO A 123 -27.69 3.71 -37.40
CA PRO A 123 -29.03 3.67 -38.03
C PRO A 123 -29.52 2.29 -38.48
#